data_AF-A0A940WAU4-F1
#
_entry.id   AF-A0A940WAU4-F1
#
_cell.length_a   1.000
_cell.length_b   1.000
_cell.length_c   1.000
_cell.angle_alpha   90.00
_cell.angle_beta   90.00
_cell.angle_gamma   90.00
#
_symmetry.space_group_name_H-M   'P 1'
#
loop_
_entity.id
_entity.type
_entity.pdbx_description
1 polymer ?
#
loop_
_entity_poly.entity_id
_entity_poly.type
_entity_poly.pdbx_seq_one_letter_code
_entity_poly.pdbx_strand_id
1 'polypeptide(L)'
;MGFHVTPLRSGSSGNLTLVEHAGTVLLVDAGLPSQRGLVAALSEADRAWDDVDALLVSHLHGDHVNGSAVACCARFEIPIHLHRKNLDG
;
A
#
# COMPACT_ATOMS: atom_id res chain seq x y z
N MET A 1 -6.21 -13.53 17.61
CA MET A 1 -5.54 -12.73 16.55
C MET A 1 -5.75 -11.27 16.86
N GLY A 2 -4.67 -10.48 16.91
CA GLY A 2 -4.74 -9.04 17.15
C GLY A 2 -5.11 -8.27 15.87
N PHE A 3 -5.39 -6.99 16.04
CA PHE A 3 -5.39 -6.01 14.95
C PHE A 3 -4.04 -5.30 15.00
N HIS A 4 -3.28 -5.35 13.91
CA HIS A 4 -1.93 -4.80 13.83
C HIS A 4 -1.87 -3.68 12.80
N VAL A 5 -1.17 -2.60 13.14
CA VAL A 5 -0.91 -1.47 12.25
C VAL A 5 0.57 -1.15 12.33
N THR A 6 1.26 -1.29 11.22
CA THR A 6 2.71 -1.08 11.13
C THR A 6 3.00 -0.08 10.02
N PRO A 7 3.35 1.18 10.36
CA PRO A 7 3.88 2.11 9.37
C PRO A 7 5.24 1.61 8.88
N LEU A 8 5.30 1.14 7.64
CA LEU A 8 6.55 0.67 7.02
C LEU A 8 7.38 1.85 6.55
N ARG A 9 6.72 2.91 6.05
CA ARG A 9 7.35 4.19 5.73
C ARG A 9 6.40 5.33 6.08
N SER A 10 6.95 6.44 6.55
CA SER A 10 6.22 7.68 6.81
C SER A 10 7.10 8.89 6.45
N GLY A 11 6.52 9.85 5.73
CA GLY A 11 7.18 11.11 5.39
C GLY A 11 7.08 11.51 3.92
N SER A 12 7.75 12.60 3.54
CA SER A 12 7.67 13.23 2.21
C SER A 12 8.15 12.34 1.05
N SER A 13 8.89 11.28 1.35
CA SER A 13 9.37 10.30 0.37
C SER A 13 8.35 9.21 0.04
N GLY A 14 7.16 9.25 0.64
CA GLY A 14 6.06 8.31 0.41
C GLY A 14 5.67 7.56 1.68
N ASN A 15 4.36 7.45 1.90
CA ASN A 15 3.75 6.67 2.96
C ASN A 15 3.48 5.24 2.51
N LEU A 16 3.63 4.30 3.43
CA LEU A 16 3.22 2.91 3.27
C LEU A 16 2.93 2.33 4.65
N THR A 17 1.69 1.94 4.88
CA THR A 17 1.26 1.35 6.15
C THR A 17 0.67 -0.03 5.92
N LEU A 18 1.11 -1.00 6.71
CA LEU A 18 0.58 -2.36 6.73
C LEU A 18 -0.50 -2.46 7.81
N VAL A 19 -1.66 -3.03 7.47
CA VAL A 19 -2.74 -3.31 8.41
C VAL A 19 -3.10 -4.79 8.31
N GLU A 20 -3.11 -5.48 9.45
CA GLU A 20 -3.30 -6.94 9.47
C GLU A 20 -4.32 -7.34 10.54
N HIS A 21 -5.28 -8.17 10.15
CA HIS A 21 -6.27 -8.73 11.05
C HIS A 21 -6.89 -10.00 10.50
N ALA A 22 -7.03 -11.04 11.34
CA ALA A 22 -7.75 -12.27 11.00
C ALA A 22 -7.34 -12.93 9.67
N GLY A 23 -6.08 -12.77 9.25
CA GLY A 23 -5.54 -13.33 8.00
C GLY A 23 -5.65 -12.38 6.80
N THR A 24 -6.33 -11.24 6.96
CA THR A 24 -6.35 -10.17 5.96
C THR A 24 -5.15 -9.26 6.12
N VAL A 25 -4.50 -8.91 5.00
CA VAL A 25 -3.36 -8.01 4.90
C VAL A 25 -3.70 -6.88 3.93
N LEU A 26 -3.77 -5.66 4.47
CA LEU A 26 -4.09 -4.47 3.71
C LEU A 26 -2.89 -3.52 3.69
N LEU A 27 -2.73 -2.82 2.58
CA LEU A 27 -1.87 -1.64 2.51
C LEU A 27 -2.74 -0.39 2.61
N VAL A 28 -2.33 0.56 3.44
CA VAL A 28 -2.89 1.91 3.50
C VAL A 28 -1.82 2.87 3.01
N ASP A 29 -2.13 3.48 1.87
CA ASP A 29 -1.22 4.25 1.02
C ASP A 29 0.00 3.44 0.54
N ALA A 30 0.57 3.85 -0.59
CA ALA A 30 1.76 3.25 -1.20
C ALA A 30 2.47 4.29 -2.07
N GLY A 31 2.93 5.37 -1.43
CA GLY A 31 3.52 6.53 -2.09
C GLY A 31 5.00 6.41 -2.46
N LEU A 32 5.66 5.28 -2.17
CA LEU A 32 7.09 5.15 -2.47
C LEU A 32 7.32 5.20 -4.00
N PRO A 33 8.30 5.97 -4.49
CA PRO A 33 8.47 6.20 -5.94
C PRO A 33 9.03 5.00 -6.70
N SER A 34 9.45 3.93 -6.02
CA SER A 34 10.08 2.76 -6.66
C SER A 34 9.46 1.45 -6.21
N GLN A 35 9.27 0.54 -7.16
CA GLN A 35 8.81 -0.83 -6.88
C GLN A 35 9.79 -1.57 -5.94
N ARG A 36 11.10 -1.33 -6.13
CA ARG A 36 12.13 -1.93 -5.27
C ARG A 36 12.00 -1.49 -3.81
N GLY A 37 11.67 -0.21 -3.58
CA GLY A 37 11.41 0.31 -2.25
C GLY A 37 10.18 -0.31 -1.60
N LEU A 38 9.09 -0.48 -2.37
CA LEU A 38 7.87 -1.14 -1.89
C LEU A 38 8.12 -2.59 -1.50
N VAL A 39 8.82 -3.35 -2.36
CA VAL A 39 9.20 -4.75 -2.07
C VAL A 39 10.06 -4.82 -0.82
N ALA A 40 11.09 -3.98 -0.70
CA ALA A 40 11.97 -3.97 0.47
C ALA A 40 11.19 -3.66 1.77
N ALA A 41 10.29 -2.68 1.74
CA ALA A 41 9.48 -2.32 2.89
C ALA A 41 8.54 -3.44 3.34
N LEU A 42 7.90 -4.16 2.40
CA LEU A 42 7.09 -5.34 2.74
C LEU A 42 7.95 -6.48 3.30
N SER A 43 9.12 -6.72 2.70
CA SER A 43 10.04 -7.76 3.16
C SER A 43 10.57 -7.50 4.58
N GLU A 44 10.74 -6.24 4.99
CA GLU A 44 11.11 -5.87 6.36
C GLU A 44 10.02 -6.27 7.39
N ALA A 45 8.79 -6.47 6.96
CA ALA A 45 7.67 -6.95 7.77
C ALA A 45 7.31 -8.42 7.49
N ASP A 46 8.22 -9.19 6.88
CA ASP A 46 8.00 -10.58 6.49
C ASP A 46 6.76 -10.77 5.60
N ARG A 47 6.51 -9.81 4.70
CA ARG A 47 5.42 -9.86 3.71
C ARG A 47 5.95 -9.73 2.29
N ALA A 48 5.18 -10.29 1.37
CA ALA A 48 5.31 -10.12 -0.06
C ALA A 48 4.02 -9.50 -0.63
N TRP A 49 4.08 -9.10 -1.90
CA TRP A 49 2.89 -8.61 -2.59
C TRP A 49 1.80 -9.68 -2.74
N ASP A 50 2.18 -10.95 -2.86
CA ASP A 50 1.24 -12.08 -2.92
C ASP A 50 0.43 -12.27 -1.62
N ASP A 51 0.86 -11.68 -0.51
CA ASP A 51 0.12 -11.70 0.75
C ASP A 51 -0.95 -10.60 0.84
N VAL A 52 -0.90 -9.59 -0.04
CA VAL A 52 -1.71 -8.35 0.09
C VAL A 52 -3.09 -8.54 -0.56
N ASP A 53 -4.15 -8.35 0.23
CA ASP A 53 -5.53 -8.48 -0.24
C ASP A 53 -6.03 -7.23 -0.97
N ALA A 54 -5.63 -6.03 -0.52
CA ALA A 54 -6.03 -4.77 -1.15
C ALA A 54 -5.11 -3.60 -0.79
N LEU A 55 -5.09 -2.60 -1.67
CA LEU A 55 -4.52 -1.28 -1.40
C LEU A 55 -5.65 -0.26 -1.16
N LEU A 56 -5.64 0.38 0.01
CA LEU A 56 -6.51 1.49 0.36
C LEU A 56 -5.76 2.80 0.15
N VAL A 57 -6.26 3.70 -0.68
CA VAL A 57 -5.65 5.01 -0.93
C VAL A 57 -6.48 6.11 -0.27
N SER A 58 -5.83 6.89 0.60
CA SER A 58 -6.50 7.98 1.32
C SER A 58 -6.89 9.13 0.38
N HIS A 59 -5.97 9.58 -0.47
CA HIS A 59 -6.16 10.64 -1.47
C HIS A 59 -5.05 10.61 -2.55
N LEU A 60 -5.24 11.36 -3.65
CA LEU A 60 -4.38 11.29 -4.84
C LEU A 60 -3.22 12.29 -4.81
N HIS A 61 -2.37 12.20 -3.80
CA HIS A 61 -1.06 12.84 -3.82
C HIS A 61 0.05 11.79 -4.00
N GLY A 62 1.16 12.19 -4.62
CA GLY A 62 2.23 11.27 -5.03
C GLY A 62 2.91 10.55 -3.87
N ASP A 63 2.88 11.15 -2.68
CA ASP A 63 3.37 10.57 -1.42
C ASP A 63 2.38 9.61 -0.76
N HIS A 64 1.17 9.45 -1.31
CA HIS A 64 0.18 8.46 -0.87
C HIS A 64 -0.12 7.40 -1.92
N VAL A 65 0.01 7.71 -3.21
CA VAL A 65 -0.09 6.74 -4.30
C VAL A 65 0.85 7.11 -5.43
N ASN A 66 1.69 6.15 -5.83
CA ASN A 66 2.62 6.32 -6.93
C ASN A 66 2.37 5.28 -8.03
N GLY A 67 2.78 5.58 -9.27
CA GLY A 67 2.70 4.64 -10.39
C GLY A 67 3.44 3.32 -10.14
N SER A 68 4.46 3.32 -9.28
CA SER A 68 5.13 2.11 -8.79
C SER A 68 4.16 1.14 -8.10
N ALA A 69 3.29 1.64 -7.21
CA ALA A 69 2.31 0.86 -6.49
C ALA A 69 1.19 0.39 -7.41
N VAL A 70 0.71 1.26 -8.31
CA VAL A 70 -0.29 0.88 -9.33
C VAL A 70 0.22 -0.27 -10.20
N ALA A 71 1.49 -0.21 -10.64
CA ALA A 71 2.10 -1.28 -11.42
C ALA A 71 2.25 -2.59 -10.64
N CYS A 72 2.57 -2.53 -9.34
CA CYS A 72 2.55 -3.70 -8.48
C CYS A 72 1.14 -4.27 -8.33
N CYS A 73 0.14 -3.45 -8.00
CA CYS A 73 -1.24 -3.90 -7.88
C CYS A 73 -1.76 -4.55 -9.17
N ALA A 74 -1.46 -3.98 -10.33
CA ALA A 74 -1.82 -4.57 -11.62
C ALA A 74 -1.14 -5.93 -11.86
N ARG A 75 0.12 -6.09 -11.45
CA ARG A 75 0.89 -7.32 -11.61
C ARG A 75 0.39 -8.45 -10.70
N PHE A 76 0.03 -8.12 -9.45
CA PHE A 76 -0.40 -9.08 -8.44
C PHE A 76 -1.93 -9.18 -8.33
N GLU A 77 -2.66 -8.56 -9.26
CA GLU A 77 -4.13 -8.54 -9.31
C GLU A 77 -4.79 -8.01 -8.01
N ILE A 78 -4.12 -7.05 -7.36
CA ILE A 78 -4.57 -6.47 -6.09
C ILE A 78 -5.55 -5.32 -6.37
N PRO A 79 -6.77 -5.36 -5.81
CA PRO A 79 -7.72 -4.28 -5.95
C PRO A 79 -7.23 -3.01 -5.24
N ILE A 80 -7.45 -1.87 -5.90
CA ILE A 80 -7.21 -0.54 -5.33
C ILE A 80 -8.57 0.05 -4.95
N HIS A 81 -8.74 0.37 -3.67
CA HIS A 81 -9.90 1.09 -3.16
C HIS A 81 -9.53 2.54 -2.87
N LEU A 82 -10.32 3.46 -3.41
CA LEU A 82 -10.23 4.87 -3.11
C LEU A 82 -11.62 5.46 -2.88
N HIS A 83 -11.70 6.52 -2.09
CA HIS A 83 -12.95 7.23 -1.91
C HIS A 83 -13.44 7.83 -3.23
N ARG A 84 -14.72 7.66 -3.57
CA ARG A 84 -15.31 8.10 -4.84
C ARG A 84 -15.02 9.56 -5.21
N LYS A 85 -15.04 10.47 -4.22
CA LYS A 85 -14.69 11.89 -4.41
C LYS A 85 -13.33 12.14 -5.09
N ASN A 86 -12.41 11.18 -4.99
CA ASN A 86 -11.07 11.29 -5.55
C ASN A 86 -11.02 10.82 -7.02
N LEU A 87 -12.10 10.26 -7.58
CA LEU A 87 -12.20 9.88 -9.00
C LEU A 87 -12.62 11.04 -9.90
N ASP A 88 -13.34 12.02 -9.36
CA ASP A 88 -13.98 13.10 -10.11
C ASP A 88 -13.12 14.39 -10.16
N GLY A 89 -11.79 14.24 -10.02
CA GLY A 89 -10.82 15.33 -10.03
C GLY A 89 -10.30 15.68 -11.43
#